data_AF-A0A5Q2FFQ6-F1
#
_entry.id   AF-A0A5Q2FFQ6-F1
#
_cell.length_a   1.000
_cell.length_b   1.000
_cell.length_c   1.000
_cell.angle_alpha   90.00
_cell.angle_beta   90.00
_cell.angle_gamma   90.00
#
_symmetry.space_group_name_H-M   'P 1'
#
loop_
_entity.id
_entity.type
_entity.pdbx_description
1 polymer ?
#
loop_
_entity_poly.entity_id
_entity_poly.type
_entity_poly.pdbx_seq_one_letter_code
_entity_poly.pdbx_strand_id
1 'polypeptide(L)'
;MSRHTPAPPPPHPSGARPPEIPAGKVPRHVAIVMDGNGRWAKERGLKRIEGHARGEAVLMDVLAGAIEIGVKYVSAYAFSTENWKRSPDEVRWLMGFNRNVIGRRRDELDAMGVRIRWAGRRPRLWRSVIRELETAEERTRDNDTLTLQFCMNYGGRAEIVDAARQIARLARDGQLRPEDITESSFHRFLDEPDIPDVDLFIRSSGEQRTSNFLVWQSAYAEMVFLDTLWPDFDRRDLWAAIESFAGRDRRLGGAVPNIEGRTEQASALHPNALHVDKTPYAWAEPVAPGVRTDVIPEEEDAEPDDGALG
;
A
#
# COMPACT_ATOMS: atom_id res chain seq x y z
N MET A 1 6.37 -27.80 -15.92
CA MET A 1 7.39 -27.41 -14.91
C MET A 1 6.90 -27.94 -13.56
N SER A 2 7.75 -28.63 -12.80
CA SER A 2 7.37 -29.16 -11.48
C SER A 2 7.11 -27.98 -10.54
N ARG A 3 5.90 -27.86 -9.98
CA ARG A 3 5.65 -26.89 -8.90
C ARG A 3 6.57 -27.25 -7.74
N HIS A 4 7.51 -26.37 -7.42
CA HIS A 4 8.37 -26.54 -6.24
C HIS A 4 7.50 -26.30 -5.00
N THR A 5 7.64 -27.14 -3.97
CA THR A 5 6.94 -26.95 -2.70
C THR A 5 7.51 -25.71 -2.00
N PRO A 6 6.73 -24.66 -1.70
CA PRO A 6 7.24 -23.47 -1.06
C PRO A 6 7.98 -23.79 0.25
N ALA A 7 9.17 -23.20 0.42
CA ALA A 7 9.91 -23.27 1.66
C ALA A 7 9.16 -22.48 2.75
N PRO A 8 9.10 -22.99 4.01
CA PRO A 8 8.52 -22.22 5.09
C PRO A 8 9.37 -20.95 5.35
N PRO A 9 8.74 -19.85 5.77
CA PRO A 9 9.46 -18.65 6.15
C PRO A 9 10.40 -18.90 7.34
N PRO A 10 11.52 -18.16 7.45
CA PRO A 10 12.39 -18.25 8.61
C PRO A 10 11.66 -17.76 9.87
N PRO A 11 11.86 -18.42 11.03
CA PRO A 11 11.23 -17.99 12.28
C PRO A 11 11.78 -16.64 12.73
N HIS A 12 10.96 -15.85 13.41
CA HIS A 12 11.40 -14.59 13.99
C HIS A 12 12.51 -14.83 15.04
N PRO A 13 13.58 -14.00 15.10
CA PRO A 13 14.70 -14.19 16.04
C PRO A 13 14.30 -14.24 17.53
N SER A 14 13.18 -13.62 17.91
CA SER A 14 12.69 -13.67 19.29
C SER A 14 12.02 -15.00 19.67
N GLY A 15 11.82 -15.92 18.72
CA GLY A 15 11.06 -17.15 18.92
C GLY A 15 9.53 -16.95 18.95
N ALA A 16 9.03 -15.73 18.73
CA ALA A 16 7.60 -15.46 18.64
C ALA A 16 6.93 -16.31 17.54
N ARG A 17 5.64 -16.54 17.70
CA ARG A 17 4.79 -17.30 16.78
C ARG A 17 3.54 -16.47 16.47
N PRO A 18 2.91 -16.68 15.30
CA PRO A 18 1.68 -15.97 14.97
C PRO A 18 0.60 -16.23 16.03
N PRO A 19 -0.18 -15.21 16.42
CA PRO A 19 -1.30 -15.40 17.33
C PRO A 19 -2.38 -16.28 16.70
N GLU A 20 -3.17 -16.95 17.53
CA GLU A 20 -4.30 -17.75 17.08
C GLU A 20 -5.49 -16.84 16.72
N ILE A 21 -5.68 -16.60 15.42
CA ILE A 21 -6.81 -15.83 14.90
C ILE A 21 -7.89 -16.79 14.39
N PRO A 22 -9.17 -16.61 14.76
CA PRO A 22 -10.26 -17.45 14.24
C PRO A 22 -10.30 -17.45 12.71
N ALA A 23 -10.63 -18.60 12.12
CA ALA A 23 -10.77 -18.72 10.68
C ALA A 23 -11.74 -17.66 10.11
N GLY A 24 -11.35 -17.02 9.01
CA GLY A 24 -12.12 -15.94 8.39
C GLY A 24 -11.98 -14.56 9.05
N LYS A 25 -11.17 -14.43 10.12
CA LYS A 25 -10.82 -13.13 10.74
C LYS A 25 -9.43 -12.62 10.40
N VAL A 26 -8.58 -13.41 9.75
CA VAL A 26 -7.34 -12.92 9.15
C VAL A 26 -7.69 -12.06 7.94
N PRO A 27 -7.20 -10.82 7.81
CA PRO A 27 -7.44 -9.99 6.63
C PRO A 27 -6.88 -10.70 5.40
N ARG A 28 -7.67 -10.79 4.33
CA ARG A 28 -7.23 -11.37 3.07
C ARG A 28 -6.16 -10.49 2.43
N HIS A 29 -6.35 -9.18 2.51
CA HIS A 29 -5.45 -8.18 1.92
C HIS A 29 -5.03 -7.11 2.93
N VAL A 30 -3.72 -6.99 3.15
CA VAL A 30 -3.09 -5.97 3.98
C VAL A 30 -2.30 -4.98 3.13
N ALA A 31 -2.64 -3.69 3.20
CA ALA A 31 -1.87 -2.61 2.60
C ALA A 31 -0.96 -1.96 3.65
N ILE A 32 0.32 -1.73 3.34
CA ILE A 32 1.30 -1.21 4.30
C ILE A 32 2.02 0.02 3.73
N VAL A 33 1.89 1.15 4.42
CA VAL A 33 2.69 2.35 4.18
C VAL A 33 3.93 2.32 5.09
N MET A 34 5.09 2.08 4.47
CA MET A 34 6.39 1.92 5.11
C MET A 34 7.05 3.28 5.42
N ASP A 35 6.46 4.05 6.32
CA ASP A 35 6.89 5.41 6.67
C ASP A 35 7.83 5.44 7.90
N GLY A 36 8.57 6.54 8.07
CA GLY A 36 9.45 6.78 9.21
C GLY A 36 10.93 6.54 8.95
N ASN A 37 11.32 5.97 7.81
CA ASN A 37 12.72 5.66 7.46
C ASN A 37 13.71 6.80 7.74
N GLY A 38 13.42 8.00 7.23
CA GLY A 38 14.31 9.14 7.46
C GLY A 38 14.22 9.78 8.84
N ARG A 39 13.08 9.66 9.53
CA ARG A 39 12.95 10.09 10.94
C ARG A 39 13.81 9.20 11.84
N TRP A 40 13.71 7.89 11.64
CA TRP A 40 14.52 6.89 12.33
C TRP A 40 16.02 7.15 12.18
N ALA A 41 16.47 7.45 10.96
CA ALA A 41 17.88 7.78 10.71
C ALA A 41 18.29 9.08 11.42
N LYS A 42 17.46 10.12 11.32
CA LYS A 42 17.72 11.43 11.96
C LYS A 42 17.86 11.31 13.48
N GLU A 43 16.97 10.56 14.13
CA GLU A 43 17.00 10.32 15.60
C GLU A 43 18.28 9.64 16.07
N ARG A 44 18.98 8.94 15.16
CA ARG A 44 20.23 8.21 15.43
C ARG A 44 21.47 8.91 14.87
N GLY A 45 21.34 10.13 14.36
CA GLY A 45 22.46 10.87 13.75
C GLY A 45 22.97 10.26 12.44
N LEU A 46 22.16 9.43 11.78
CA LEU A 46 22.51 8.72 10.54
C LEU A 46 22.01 9.46 9.30
N LYS A 47 22.59 9.12 8.14
CA LYS A 47 22.06 9.57 6.84
C LYS A 47 20.71 8.90 6.57
N ARG A 48 19.78 9.63 5.94
CA ARG A 48 18.44 9.15 5.59
C ARG A 48 18.41 7.80 4.85
N ILE A 49 19.40 7.57 3.99
CA ILE A 49 19.57 6.34 3.22
C ILE A 49 19.78 5.10 4.11
N GLU A 50 20.35 5.24 5.31
CA GLU A 50 20.56 4.15 6.26
C GLU A 50 19.23 3.60 6.79
N GLY A 51 18.26 4.50 7.02
CA GLY A 51 16.92 4.10 7.42
C GLY A 51 16.22 3.28 6.34
N HIS A 52 16.34 3.71 5.08
CA HIS A 52 15.80 2.96 3.94
C HIS A 52 16.47 1.60 3.78
N ALA A 53 17.79 1.50 3.94
CA ALA A 53 18.52 0.25 3.85
C ALA A 53 18.03 -0.78 4.89
N ARG A 54 17.77 -0.35 6.12
CA ARG A 54 17.21 -1.20 7.16
C ARG A 54 15.77 -1.63 6.87
N GLY A 55 15.00 -0.79 6.19
CA GLY A 55 13.63 -1.08 5.78
C GLY A 55 13.47 -2.28 4.83
N GLU A 56 14.53 -2.69 4.12
CA GLU A 56 14.52 -3.91 3.29
C GLU A 56 14.31 -5.17 4.14
N ALA A 57 15.08 -5.32 5.21
CA ALA A 57 15.01 -6.49 6.08
C ALA A 57 13.66 -6.57 6.79
N VAL A 58 13.09 -5.41 7.15
CA VAL A 58 11.76 -5.31 7.75
C VAL A 58 10.67 -5.80 6.79
N LEU A 59 10.72 -5.41 5.51
CA LEU A 59 9.74 -5.89 4.54
C LEU A 59 9.77 -7.42 4.43
N MET A 60 10.96 -8.02 4.38
CA MET A 60 11.10 -9.47 4.34
C MET A 60 10.55 -10.15 5.59
N ASP A 61 10.80 -9.57 6.77
CA ASP A 61 10.28 -10.10 8.03
C ASP A 61 8.74 -10.01 8.10
N VAL A 62 8.17 -8.88 7.68
CA VAL A 62 6.72 -8.68 7.58
C VAL A 62 6.08 -9.66 6.60
N LEU A 63 6.71 -9.94 5.45
CA LEU A 63 6.21 -10.94 4.50
C LEU A 63 6.28 -12.36 5.07
N ALA A 64 7.35 -12.70 5.77
CA ALA A 64 7.44 -13.97 6.50
C ALA A 64 6.30 -14.09 7.53
N GLY A 65 6.04 -13.04 8.31
CA GLY A 65 4.93 -12.98 9.25
C GLY A 65 3.55 -13.07 8.62
N ALA A 66 3.36 -12.46 7.45
CA ALA A 66 2.13 -12.52 6.67
C ALA A 66 1.86 -13.95 6.17
N ILE A 67 2.90 -14.65 5.71
CA ILE A 67 2.82 -16.07 5.34
C ILE A 67 2.48 -16.93 6.57
N GLU A 68 3.16 -16.73 7.70
CA GLU A 68 2.94 -17.50 8.94
C GLU A 68 1.50 -17.39 9.46
N ILE A 69 0.88 -16.22 9.36
CA ILE A 69 -0.50 -15.99 9.84
C ILE A 69 -1.57 -16.23 8.76
N GLY A 70 -1.16 -16.44 7.50
CA GLY A 70 -2.07 -16.82 6.41
C GLY A 70 -2.71 -15.66 5.63
N VAL A 71 -2.13 -14.45 5.66
CA VAL A 71 -2.51 -13.35 4.76
C VAL A 71 -2.23 -13.75 3.31
N LYS A 72 -3.13 -13.39 2.39
CA LYS A 72 -3.02 -13.79 0.98
C LYS A 72 -2.48 -12.69 0.06
N TYR A 73 -2.68 -11.44 0.41
CA TYR A 73 -2.22 -10.29 -0.36
C TYR A 73 -1.57 -9.27 0.57
N VAL A 74 -0.37 -8.83 0.21
CA VAL A 74 0.31 -7.70 0.85
C VAL A 74 0.65 -6.67 -0.20
N SER A 75 0.22 -5.43 0.00
CA SER A 75 0.60 -4.31 -0.84
C SER A 75 1.56 -3.39 -0.12
N ALA A 76 2.77 -3.27 -0.64
CA ALA A 76 3.84 -2.49 0.00
C ALA A 76 4.07 -1.19 -0.77
N TYR A 77 3.94 -0.04 -0.09
CA TYR A 77 4.16 1.25 -0.74
C TYR A 77 5.65 1.60 -0.86
N ALA A 78 6.34 1.00 -1.84
CA ALA A 78 7.79 1.07 -1.98
C ALA A 78 8.29 2.41 -2.51
N PHE A 79 7.63 2.98 -3.52
CA PHE A 79 7.98 4.30 -4.08
C PHE A 79 6.75 5.03 -4.59
N SER A 80 6.46 6.20 -4.03
CA SER A 80 5.29 7.03 -4.36
C SER A 80 5.58 8.01 -5.50
N THR A 81 4.57 8.37 -6.29
CA THR A 81 4.68 9.45 -7.29
C THR A 81 5.10 10.80 -6.70
N GLU A 82 4.80 11.05 -5.43
CA GLU A 82 5.20 12.24 -4.71
C GLU A 82 6.69 12.21 -4.31
N ASN A 83 7.35 11.04 -4.33
CA ASN A 83 8.78 10.94 -4.03
C ASN A 83 9.66 11.63 -5.08
N TRP A 84 9.14 11.89 -6.28
CA TRP A 84 9.80 12.72 -7.28
C TRP A 84 10.00 14.19 -6.85
N LYS A 85 9.34 14.64 -5.78
CA LYS A 85 9.54 15.98 -5.18
C LYS A 85 10.75 16.05 -4.23
N ARG A 86 11.40 14.91 -3.96
CA ARG A 86 12.62 14.86 -3.13
C ARG A 86 13.83 15.34 -3.92
N SER A 87 14.98 15.47 -3.25
CA SER A 87 16.21 15.88 -3.94
C SER A 87 16.62 14.86 -5.02
N PRO A 88 17.23 15.31 -6.13
CA PRO A 88 17.68 14.43 -7.20
C PRO A 88 18.58 13.28 -6.71
N ASP A 89 19.45 13.54 -5.75
CA ASP A 89 20.34 12.53 -5.19
C ASP A 89 19.59 11.46 -4.37
N GLU A 90 18.57 11.87 -3.60
CA GLU A 90 17.74 10.90 -2.87
C GLU A 90 16.92 10.05 -3.84
N VAL A 91 16.37 10.65 -4.90
CA VAL A 91 15.64 9.93 -5.94
C VAL A 91 16.55 8.94 -6.67
N ARG A 92 17.75 9.36 -7.09
CA ARG A 92 18.76 8.49 -7.73
C ARG A 92 19.11 7.30 -6.83
N TRP A 93 19.33 7.56 -5.55
CA TRP A 93 19.61 6.51 -4.58
C TRP A 93 18.45 5.54 -4.41
N LEU A 94 17.20 6.04 -4.29
CA LEU A 94 16.01 5.20 -4.16
C LEU A 94 15.77 4.30 -5.37
N MET A 95 16.04 4.78 -6.59
CA MET A 95 15.94 3.98 -7.81
C MET A 95 16.96 2.83 -7.80
N GLY A 96 18.23 3.14 -7.51
CA GLY A 96 19.28 2.13 -7.40
C GLY A 96 19.04 1.13 -6.26
N PHE A 97 18.55 1.61 -5.12
CA PHE A 97 18.20 0.80 -3.96
C PHE A 97 17.10 -0.21 -4.30
N ASN A 98 15.96 0.26 -4.82
CA ASN A 98 14.84 -0.63 -5.16
C ASN A 98 15.23 -1.67 -6.22
N ARG A 99 15.99 -1.28 -7.26
CA ARG A 99 16.54 -2.22 -8.24
C ARG A 99 17.30 -3.37 -7.56
N ASN A 100 18.21 -3.01 -6.65
CA ASN A 100 19.05 -3.99 -5.97
C ASN A 100 18.25 -4.86 -4.99
N VAL A 101 17.25 -4.29 -4.30
CA VAL A 101 16.35 -5.04 -3.40
C VAL A 101 15.58 -6.11 -4.17
N ILE A 102 14.95 -5.75 -5.29
CA ILE A 102 14.18 -6.70 -6.11
C ILE A 102 15.09 -7.84 -6.58
N GLY A 103 16.24 -7.51 -7.16
CA GLY A 103 17.18 -8.51 -7.66
C GLY A 103 17.70 -9.46 -6.57
N ARG A 104 18.04 -8.93 -5.38
CA ARG A 104 18.54 -9.74 -4.25
C ARG A 104 17.48 -10.64 -3.63
N ARG A 105 16.25 -10.12 -3.46
CA ARG A 105 15.20 -10.79 -2.68
C ARG A 105 14.27 -11.65 -3.52
N ARG A 106 14.25 -11.48 -4.85
CA ARG A 106 13.42 -12.27 -5.77
C ARG A 106 13.53 -13.77 -5.50
N ASP A 107 14.74 -14.31 -5.40
CA ASP A 107 14.96 -15.75 -5.26
C ASP A 107 14.50 -16.27 -3.89
N GLU A 108 14.61 -15.44 -2.84
CA GLU A 108 14.10 -15.75 -1.49
C GLU A 108 12.56 -15.72 -1.44
N LEU A 109 11.95 -14.71 -2.07
CA LEU A 109 10.51 -14.59 -2.21
C LEU A 109 9.92 -15.74 -3.04
N ASP A 110 10.57 -16.08 -4.15
CA ASP A 110 10.21 -17.20 -5.01
C ASP A 110 10.26 -18.54 -4.26
N ALA A 111 11.33 -18.77 -3.48
CA ALA A 111 11.46 -19.96 -2.65
C ALA A 111 10.32 -20.08 -1.61
N MET A 112 9.86 -18.96 -1.04
CA MET A 112 8.70 -18.92 -0.13
C MET A 112 7.34 -19.00 -0.86
N GLY A 113 7.32 -19.11 -2.19
CA GLY A 113 6.11 -19.14 -2.99
C GLY A 113 5.35 -17.80 -3.01
N VAL A 114 6.07 -16.68 -2.91
CA VAL A 114 5.50 -15.35 -3.08
C VAL A 114 5.37 -15.04 -4.57
N ARG A 115 4.18 -14.61 -5.00
CA ARG A 115 3.93 -14.05 -6.33
C ARG A 115 4.07 -12.53 -6.29
N ILE A 116 5.01 -11.99 -7.06
CA ILE A 116 5.26 -10.56 -7.13
C ILE A 116 4.41 -9.97 -8.26
N ARG A 117 3.74 -8.85 -7.99
CA ARG A 117 2.98 -8.06 -8.95
C ARG A 117 3.37 -6.60 -8.86
N TRP A 118 3.71 -5.96 -9.97
CA TRP A 118 4.10 -4.55 -9.96
C TRP A 118 2.90 -3.64 -10.25
N ALA A 119 2.59 -2.75 -9.30
CA ALA A 119 1.64 -1.66 -9.52
C ALA A 119 2.36 -0.32 -9.62
N GLY A 120 2.02 0.48 -10.62
CA GLY A 120 2.53 1.84 -10.84
C GLY A 120 2.96 2.14 -12.29
N ARG A 121 3.56 3.33 -12.46
CA ARG A 121 3.78 3.92 -13.79
C ARG A 121 5.18 3.67 -14.34
N ARG A 122 5.26 3.35 -15.64
CA ARG A 122 6.53 3.31 -16.41
C ARG A 122 7.25 4.66 -16.52
N PRO A 123 6.57 5.79 -16.85
CA PRO A 123 7.25 7.07 -17.03
C PRO A 123 8.14 7.46 -15.84
N ARG A 124 9.34 7.95 -16.13
CA ARG A 124 10.40 8.36 -15.19
C ARG A 124 11.11 7.26 -14.42
N LEU A 125 10.59 6.03 -14.37
CA LEU A 125 11.34 4.91 -13.81
C LEU A 125 12.52 4.55 -14.71
N TRP A 126 13.65 4.22 -14.12
CA TRP A 126 14.81 3.71 -14.86
C TRP A 126 14.45 2.40 -15.54
N ARG A 127 14.87 2.24 -16.81
CA ARG A 127 14.67 1.00 -17.57
C ARG A 127 15.21 -0.23 -16.83
N SER A 128 16.28 -0.07 -16.05
CA SER A 128 16.86 -1.13 -15.23
C SER A 128 15.94 -1.56 -14.09
N VAL A 129 15.23 -0.62 -13.43
CA VAL A 129 14.22 -0.95 -12.40
C VAL A 129 13.05 -1.70 -13.02
N ILE A 130 12.54 -1.22 -14.16
CA ILE A 130 11.43 -1.87 -14.87
C ILE A 130 11.78 -3.32 -15.23
N ARG A 131 12.99 -3.57 -15.76
CA ARG A 131 13.43 -4.94 -16.09
C ARG A 131 13.46 -5.86 -14.88
N GLU A 132 13.94 -5.39 -13.73
CA GLU A 132 13.95 -6.21 -12.50
C GLU A 132 12.53 -6.54 -12.02
N LEU A 133 11.62 -5.57 -12.09
CA LEU A 133 10.20 -5.77 -11.76
C LEU A 133 9.58 -6.83 -12.68
N GLU A 134 9.68 -6.65 -14.00
CA GLU A 134 9.13 -7.59 -15.00
C GLU A 134 9.73 -9.00 -14.86
N THR A 135 11.04 -9.09 -14.57
CA THR A 135 11.72 -10.38 -14.35
C THR A 135 11.20 -11.06 -13.08
N ALA A 136 10.97 -10.30 -12.01
CA ALA A 136 10.43 -10.82 -10.75
C ALA A 136 8.98 -11.31 -10.92
N GLU A 137 8.15 -10.56 -11.65
CA GLU A 137 6.78 -10.97 -11.97
C GLU A 137 6.75 -12.28 -12.77
N GLU A 138 7.52 -12.38 -13.85
CA GLU A 138 7.54 -13.58 -14.69
C GLU A 138 8.05 -14.79 -13.92
N ARG A 139 9.13 -14.63 -13.13
CA ARG A 139 9.70 -15.73 -12.35
C ARG A 139 8.73 -16.28 -11.30
N THR A 140 7.95 -15.40 -10.68
CA THR A 140 7.07 -15.76 -9.55
C THR A 140 5.60 -15.93 -9.96
N ARG A 141 5.28 -15.90 -11.26
CA ARG A 141 3.91 -15.86 -11.79
C ARG A 141 3.03 -17.04 -11.34
N ASP A 142 3.64 -18.21 -11.15
CA ASP A 142 2.96 -19.46 -10.84
C ASP A 142 2.87 -19.75 -9.32
N ASN A 143 3.39 -18.83 -8.49
CA ASN A 143 3.39 -18.94 -7.03
C ASN A 143 2.01 -18.56 -6.43
N ASP A 144 1.64 -19.18 -5.31
CA ASP A 144 0.32 -19.02 -4.70
C ASP A 144 0.30 -18.97 -3.15
N THR A 145 1.46 -18.92 -2.47
CA THR A 145 1.50 -18.80 -1.00
C THR A 145 0.95 -17.44 -0.56
N LEU A 146 1.45 -16.37 -1.16
CA LEU A 146 1.12 -14.96 -0.90
C LEU A 146 1.37 -14.13 -2.17
N THR A 147 0.52 -13.15 -2.47
CA THR A 147 0.79 -12.16 -3.52
C THR A 147 1.32 -10.87 -2.91
N LEU A 148 2.52 -10.44 -3.32
CA LEU A 148 3.09 -9.15 -3.01
C LEU A 148 2.78 -8.17 -4.15
N GLN A 149 1.87 -7.22 -3.93
CA GLN A 149 1.74 -6.05 -4.80
C GLN A 149 2.84 -5.05 -4.42
N PHE A 150 3.87 -4.98 -5.26
CA PHE A 150 4.99 -4.08 -5.05
C PHE A 150 4.72 -2.75 -5.74
N CYS A 151 4.27 -1.75 -4.98
CA CYS A 151 3.81 -0.48 -5.52
C CYS A 151 4.98 0.50 -5.72
N MET A 152 5.44 0.60 -6.97
CA MET A 152 6.60 1.41 -7.37
C MET A 152 6.23 2.45 -8.41
N ASN A 153 6.60 3.71 -8.15
CA ASN A 153 6.11 4.87 -8.89
C ASN A 153 4.57 4.87 -8.95
N TYR A 154 3.97 4.57 -7.81
CA TYR A 154 2.54 4.37 -7.66
C TYR A 154 1.87 5.59 -6.99
N GLY A 155 0.64 5.86 -7.42
CA GLY A 155 -0.29 6.76 -6.73
C GLY A 155 -1.72 6.44 -7.15
N GLY A 156 -2.65 6.31 -6.21
CA GLY A 156 -4.01 5.85 -6.49
C GLY A 156 -4.79 6.81 -7.39
N ARG A 157 -4.60 8.12 -7.23
CA ARG A 157 -5.14 9.10 -8.20
C ARG A 157 -4.57 8.90 -9.61
N ALA A 158 -3.30 8.54 -9.72
CA ALA A 158 -2.66 8.28 -11.01
C ALA A 158 -3.22 6.99 -11.65
N GLU A 159 -3.37 5.92 -10.87
CA GLU A 159 -4.01 4.67 -11.30
C GLU A 159 -5.43 4.92 -11.83
N ILE A 160 -6.28 5.64 -11.07
CA ILE A 160 -7.64 5.99 -11.49
C ILE A 160 -7.66 6.80 -12.80
N VAL A 161 -6.72 7.74 -12.97
CA VAL A 161 -6.60 8.53 -14.21
C VAL A 161 -6.22 7.64 -15.40
N ASP A 162 -5.35 6.65 -15.20
CA ASP A 162 -4.95 5.74 -16.28
C ASP A 162 -6.07 4.77 -16.64
N ALA A 163 -6.79 4.25 -15.65
CA ALA A 163 -8.02 3.49 -15.84
C ALA A 163 -9.04 4.29 -16.68
N ALA A 164 -9.29 5.55 -16.30
CA ALA A 164 -10.21 6.43 -17.03
C ALA A 164 -9.76 6.69 -18.48
N ARG A 165 -8.45 6.86 -18.71
CA ARG A 165 -7.89 7.02 -20.07
C ARG A 165 -8.07 5.75 -20.91
N GLN A 166 -7.89 4.58 -20.32
CA GLN A 166 -8.12 3.31 -21.02
C GLN A 166 -9.60 3.14 -21.38
N ILE A 167 -10.50 3.38 -20.42
CA ILE A 167 -11.95 3.38 -20.65
C ILE A 167 -12.33 4.32 -21.80
N ALA A 168 -11.82 5.56 -21.78
CA ALA A 168 -12.11 6.54 -22.82
C ALA A 168 -11.66 6.08 -24.23
N ARG A 169 -10.48 5.42 -24.32
CA ARG A 169 -9.99 4.84 -25.59
C ARG A 169 -10.90 3.71 -26.07
N LEU A 170 -11.24 2.76 -25.19
CA LEU A 170 -12.13 1.65 -25.52
C LEU A 170 -13.52 2.13 -25.95
N ALA A 171 -14.06 3.15 -25.28
CA ALA A 171 -15.34 3.74 -25.64
C ALA A 171 -15.30 4.45 -26.99
N ARG A 172 -14.26 5.25 -27.26
CA ARG A 172 -14.05 5.89 -28.56
C ARG A 172 -13.94 4.85 -29.69
N ASP A 173 -13.29 3.73 -29.44
CA ASP A 173 -13.06 2.67 -30.42
C ASP A 173 -14.28 1.72 -30.55
N GLY A 174 -15.39 2.01 -29.87
CA GLY A 174 -16.63 1.23 -29.93
C GLY A 174 -16.57 -0.13 -29.22
N GLN A 175 -15.54 -0.36 -28.41
CA GLN A 175 -15.29 -1.63 -27.70
C GLN A 175 -15.92 -1.69 -26.30
N LEU A 176 -16.36 -0.54 -25.77
CA LEU A 176 -16.99 -0.42 -24.46
C LEU A 176 -18.09 0.63 -24.51
N ARG A 177 -19.29 0.31 -24.05
CA ARG A 177 -20.35 1.32 -23.93
C ARG A 177 -20.24 2.00 -22.55
N PRO A 178 -20.44 3.33 -22.45
CA PRO A 178 -20.40 4.03 -21.17
C PRO A 178 -21.31 3.41 -20.11
N GLU A 179 -22.47 2.87 -20.51
CA GLU A 179 -23.48 2.27 -19.65
C GLU A 179 -23.06 0.90 -19.07
N ASP A 180 -22.03 0.26 -19.65
CA ASP A 180 -21.46 -0.99 -19.14
C ASP A 180 -20.40 -0.75 -18.05
N ILE A 181 -20.08 0.52 -17.76
CA ILE A 181 -19.14 0.91 -16.72
C ILE A 181 -19.87 1.00 -15.38
N THR A 182 -19.41 0.22 -14.42
CA THR A 182 -19.95 0.09 -13.06
C THR A 182 -18.79 0.08 -12.08
N GLU A 183 -19.05 0.28 -10.78
CA GLU A 183 -17.99 0.15 -9.75
C GLU A 183 -17.32 -1.23 -9.80
N SER A 184 -18.11 -2.30 -10.00
CA SER A 184 -17.57 -3.66 -10.10
C SER A 184 -16.79 -3.90 -11.39
N SER A 185 -17.19 -3.29 -12.51
CA SER A 185 -16.44 -3.40 -13.77
C SER A 185 -15.21 -2.49 -13.80
N PHE A 186 -15.19 -1.40 -13.04
CA PHE A 186 -14.07 -0.45 -13.00
C PHE A 186 -12.76 -1.10 -12.53
N HIS A 187 -12.85 -2.05 -11.60
CA HIS A 187 -11.69 -2.77 -11.05
C HIS A 187 -10.79 -3.40 -12.14
N ARG A 188 -11.36 -3.82 -13.28
CA ARG A 188 -10.61 -4.44 -14.40
C ARG A 188 -9.62 -3.50 -15.11
N PHE A 189 -9.76 -2.19 -14.88
CA PHE A 189 -8.94 -1.16 -15.51
C PHE A 189 -7.86 -0.60 -14.58
N LEU A 190 -7.80 -1.08 -13.34
CA LEU A 190 -6.74 -0.75 -12.37
C LEU A 190 -5.45 -1.51 -12.71
N ASP A 191 -4.34 -1.16 -12.06
CA ASP A 191 -3.02 -1.72 -12.38
C ASP A 191 -3.00 -3.25 -12.19
N GLU A 192 -3.67 -3.74 -11.13
CA GLU A 192 -3.70 -5.16 -10.76
C GLU A 192 -5.14 -5.65 -10.49
N PRO A 193 -5.90 -6.00 -11.53
CA PRO A 193 -7.34 -6.26 -11.44
C PRO A 193 -7.72 -7.56 -10.71
N ASP A 194 -6.77 -8.46 -10.47
CA ASP A 194 -6.99 -9.73 -9.77
C ASP A 194 -6.75 -9.62 -8.24
N ILE A 195 -6.20 -8.49 -7.77
CA ILE A 195 -5.92 -8.25 -6.36
C ILE A 195 -7.20 -7.67 -5.71
N PRO A 196 -7.71 -8.26 -4.61
CA PRO A 196 -8.98 -7.83 -4.02
C PRO A 196 -8.87 -6.48 -3.31
N ASP A 197 -10.01 -5.96 -2.84
CA ASP A 197 -10.05 -4.81 -1.93
C ASP A 197 -9.15 -5.02 -0.69
N VAL A 198 -8.67 -3.92 -0.12
CA VAL A 198 -7.87 -3.91 1.10
C VAL A 198 -8.80 -4.09 2.29
N ASP A 199 -8.56 -5.14 3.10
CA ASP A 199 -9.28 -5.33 4.36
C ASP A 199 -8.66 -4.47 5.47
N LEU A 200 -7.32 -4.47 5.54
CA LEU A 200 -6.54 -3.81 6.60
C LEU A 200 -5.48 -2.90 5.99
N PHE A 201 -5.57 -1.61 6.29
CA PHE A 201 -4.59 -0.60 5.93
C PHE A 201 -3.73 -0.24 7.13
N ILE A 202 -2.44 -0.59 7.08
CA ILE A 202 -1.46 -0.30 8.12
C ILE A 202 -0.59 0.86 7.68
N ARG A 203 -0.36 1.79 8.60
CA ARG A 203 0.68 2.81 8.43
C ARG A 203 1.53 2.92 9.68
N SER A 204 2.83 2.76 9.48
CA SER A 204 3.83 2.98 10.52
C SER A 204 4.03 4.47 10.82
N SER A 205 4.82 4.77 11.84
CA SER A 205 5.38 6.09 12.18
C SER A 205 4.42 7.15 12.75
N GLY A 206 3.21 6.78 13.15
CA GLY A 206 2.23 7.64 13.84
C GLY A 206 1.45 8.60 12.93
N GLU A 207 1.78 8.65 11.64
CA GLU A 207 1.11 9.54 10.69
C GLU A 207 -0.26 8.98 10.27
N GLN A 208 -1.34 9.76 10.42
CA GLN A 208 -2.71 9.28 10.19
C GLN A 208 -3.27 9.76 8.85
N ARG A 209 -2.83 9.13 7.77
CA ARG A 209 -3.30 9.39 6.39
C ARG A 209 -3.01 8.21 5.47
N THR A 210 -3.76 8.09 4.39
CA THR A 210 -3.53 7.05 3.36
C THR A 210 -2.42 7.43 2.38
N SER A 211 -2.09 8.71 2.27
CA SER A 211 -1.02 9.21 1.39
C SER A 211 -1.17 8.80 -0.08
N ASN A 212 -2.40 8.83 -0.63
CA ASN A 212 -2.67 8.47 -2.03
C ASN A 212 -2.34 6.99 -2.34
N PHE A 213 -2.27 6.12 -1.34
CA PHE A 213 -2.03 4.69 -1.50
C PHE A 213 -3.35 3.92 -1.68
N LEU A 214 -3.46 3.10 -2.73
CA LEU A 214 -4.59 2.21 -3.02
C LEU A 214 -5.96 2.86 -2.79
N VAL A 215 -6.16 4.03 -3.42
CA VAL A 215 -7.31 4.92 -3.14
C VAL A 215 -8.64 4.23 -3.43
N TRP A 216 -8.72 3.49 -4.54
CA TRP A 216 -9.93 2.74 -4.90
C TRP A 216 -10.12 1.53 -3.99
N GLN A 217 -9.08 0.72 -3.89
CA GLN A 217 -9.08 -0.58 -3.21
C GLN A 217 -9.23 -0.45 -1.68
N SER A 218 -8.90 0.72 -1.11
CA SER A 218 -8.98 0.98 0.34
C SER A 218 -10.24 1.73 0.77
N ALA A 219 -11.24 1.88 -0.09
CA ALA A 219 -12.45 2.66 0.20
C ALA A 219 -13.18 2.18 1.48
N TYR A 220 -13.13 0.88 1.76
CA TYR A 220 -13.74 0.25 2.95
C TYR A 220 -12.71 -0.39 3.89
N ALA A 221 -11.42 -0.10 3.69
CA ALA A 221 -10.37 -0.69 4.51
C ALA A 221 -10.45 -0.20 5.95
N GLU A 222 -10.22 -1.11 6.88
CA GLU A 222 -10.00 -0.75 8.26
C GLU A 222 -8.58 -0.21 8.45
N MET A 223 -8.45 0.94 9.11
CA MET A 223 -7.16 1.59 9.28
C MET A 223 -6.56 1.30 10.66
N VAL A 224 -5.27 0.97 10.68
CA VAL A 224 -4.45 0.84 11.90
C VAL A 224 -3.20 1.71 11.73
N PHE A 225 -3.08 2.70 12.60
CA PHE A 225 -1.92 3.59 12.65
C PHE A 225 -1.06 3.20 13.84
N LEU A 226 0.21 2.88 13.59
CA LEU A 226 1.18 2.47 14.61
C LEU A 226 2.28 3.52 14.71
N ASP A 227 2.71 3.82 15.94
CA ASP A 227 3.77 4.81 16.19
C ASP A 227 5.16 4.29 15.79
N THR A 228 5.36 2.97 15.78
CA THR A 228 6.60 2.29 15.40
C THR A 228 7.10 2.80 14.04
N LEU A 229 8.33 3.31 13.98
CA LEU A 229 8.96 3.72 12.71
C LEU A 229 9.32 2.48 11.89
N TRP A 230 9.20 2.55 10.56
CA TRP A 230 9.42 1.36 9.71
C TRP A 230 10.70 0.57 10.00
N PRO A 231 11.89 1.19 10.21
CA PRO A 231 13.10 0.41 10.47
C PRO A 231 13.17 -0.32 11.83
N ASP A 232 12.25 0.00 12.75
CA ASP A 232 12.07 -0.68 14.04
C ASP A 232 10.83 -1.60 14.04
N PHE A 233 10.06 -1.63 12.95
CA PHE A 233 8.90 -2.49 12.76
C PHE A 233 9.34 -3.94 12.50
N ASP A 234 8.54 -4.91 12.91
CA ASP A 234 8.70 -6.31 12.52
C ASP A 234 7.35 -7.05 12.42
N ARG A 235 7.38 -8.36 12.15
CA ARG A 235 6.14 -9.15 12.00
C ARG A 235 5.23 -9.15 13.21
N ARG A 236 5.73 -8.88 14.41
CA ARG A 236 4.93 -8.81 15.64
C ARG A 236 4.05 -7.57 15.63
N ASP A 237 4.53 -6.46 15.08
CA ASP A 237 3.72 -5.27 14.86
C ASP A 237 2.61 -5.55 13.81
N LEU A 238 2.93 -6.29 12.74
CA LEU A 238 1.92 -6.77 11.78
C LEU A 238 0.86 -7.62 12.49
N TRP A 239 1.27 -8.59 13.30
CA TRP A 239 0.34 -9.47 14.01
C TRP A 239 -0.53 -8.71 15.01
N ALA A 240 0.03 -7.75 15.75
CA ALA A 240 -0.74 -6.89 16.64
C ALA A 240 -1.80 -6.06 15.87
N ALA A 241 -1.46 -5.57 14.68
CA ALA A 241 -2.43 -4.89 13.81
C ALA A 241 -3.54 -5.84 13.33
N ILE A 242 -3.20 -7.09 13.00
CA ILE A 242 -4.16 -8.12 12.61
C ILE A 242 -5.06 -8.53 13.79
N GLU A 243 -4.53 -8.65 15.01
CA GLU A 243 -5.33 -8.90 16.21
C GLU A 243 -6.33 -7.77 16.47
N SER A 244 -5.88 -6.51 16.32
CA SER A 244 -6.76 -5.33 16.43
C SER A 244 -7.89 -5.37 15.40
N PHE A 245 -7.58 -5.76 14.15
CA PHE A 245 -8.59 -5.98 13.10
C PHE A 245 -9.56 -7.11 13.46
N ALA A 246 -9.05 -8.28 13.87
CA ALA A 246 -9.87 -9.45 14.20
C ALA A 246 -10.77 -9.25 15.42
N GLY A 247 -10.38 -8.37 16.34
CA GLY A 247 -11.13 -7.98 17.53
C GLY A 247 -12.29 -7.02 17.27
N ARG A 248 -12.37 -6.40 16.09
CA ARG A 248 -13.46 -5.45 15.76
C ARG A 248 -14.71 -6.20 15.31
N ASP A 249 -15.86 -5.62 15.66
CA ASP A 249 -17.16 -6.12 15.23
C ASP A 249 -17.41 -5.68 13.78
N ARG A 250 -17.58 -6.63 12.85
CA ARG A 250 -17.72 -6.35 11.41
C ARG A 250 -19.07 -5.73 11.12
N ARG A 251 -19.14 -4.40 11.18
CA ARG A 251 -20.31 -3.63 10.72
C ARG A 251 -20.22 -3.40 9.21
N LEU A 252 -20.45 -4.44 8.42
CA LEU A 252 -20.59 -4.32 6.97
C LEU A 252 -21.92 -3.63 6.62
N GLY A 253 -22.04 -2.32 6.83
CA GLY A 253 -23.08 -1.42 6.28
C GLY A 253 -24.55 -1.69 6.63
N GLY A 254 -24.93 -2.91 7.02
CA GLY A 254 -26.21 -3.30 7.57
C GLY A 254 -26.14 -3.08 9.06
N ALA A 255 -26.52 -1.88 9.51
CA ALA A 255 -26.82 -1.70 10.92
C ALA A 255 -27.88 -2.74 11.31
N VAL A 256 -27.55 -3.60 12.28
CA VAL A 256 -28.59 -4.33 13.00
C VAL A 256 -29.50 -3.25 13.61
N PRO A 257 -30.82 -3.24 13.34
CA PRO A 257 -31.71 -2.25 13.92
C PRO A 257 -31.52 -2.25 15.44
N ASN A 258 -31.37 -1.07 16.04
CA ASN A 258 -31.46 -0.96 17.49
C ASN A 258 -32.80 -1.58 17.89
N ILE A 259 -32.77 -2.65 18.68
CA ILE A 259 -33.97 -3.19 19.29
C ILE A 259 -34.41 -2.15 20.33
N GLU A 260 -35.37 -1.30 19.97
CA GLU A 260 -36.09 -0.48 20.93
C GLU A 260 -36.87 -1.42 21.86
N GLY A 261 -36.35 -1.66 23.07
CA GLY A 261 -37.10 -2.48 24.03
C GLY A 261 -36.33 -3.03 25.22
N ARG A 262 -35.77 -2.15 26.07
CA ARG A 262 -35.96 -2.18 27.54
C ARG A 262 -35.10 -1.10 28.19
N THR A 263 -35.73 0.04 28.47
CA THR A 263 -35.22 1.02 29.42
C THR A 263 -35.56 0.51 30.82
N GLU A 264 -34.65 -0.23 31.46
CA GLU A 264 -34.66 -0.38 32.92
C GLU A 264 -33.26 -0.11 33.48
N GLN A 265 -33.13 1.11 33.99
CA GLN A 265 -32.30 1.57 35.12
C GLN A 265 -30.87 1.02 35.25
N ALA A 266 -29.90 1.83 34.82
CA ALA A 266 -28.61 1.93 35.51
C ALA A 266 -28.32 3.40 35.83
N SER A 267 -28.50 3.72 37.10
CA SER A 267 -28.19 5.01 37.74
C SER A 267 -26.68 5.21 37.86
N ALA A 268 -26.25 6.44 37.54
CA ALA A 268 -25.08 7.18 38.02
C ALA A 268 -23.68 6.53 37.95
N LEU A 269 -22.79 7.15 37.16
CA LEU A 269 -21.55 7.81 37.62
C LEU A 269 -20.67 8.24 36.42
N HIS A 270 -20.63 9.55 36.13
CA HIS A 270 -19.45 10.41 35.89
C HIS A 270 -19.75 11.60 34.97
N PRO A 271 -19.47 12.86 35.39
CA PRO A 271 -19.58 14.02 34.53
C PRO A 271 -18.24 14.31 33.84
N ASN A 272 -18.20 14.17 32.52
CA ASN A 272 -17.36 15.02 31.67
C ASN A 272 -17.86 14.94 30.22
N ALA A 273 -19.04 15.50 29.98
CA ALA A 273 -19.50 15.78 28.64
C ALA A 273 -18.97 17.17 28.25
N LEU A 274 -17.98 17.19 27.36
CA LEU A 274 -17.57 18.39 26.65
C LEU A 274 -18.80 18.95 25.91
N HIS A 275 -19.10 20.22 26.17
CA HIS A 275 -20.19 20.95 25.54
C HIS A 275 -19.86 21.11 24.05
N VAL A 276 -20.55 20.37 23.17
CA VAL A 276 -20.49 20.57 21.72
C VAL A 276 -21.55 21.60 21.37
N ASP A 277 -21.10 22.80 21.03
CA ASP A 277 -21.95 23.89 20.55
C ASP A 277 -22.59 23.47 19.22
N LYS A 278 -23.93 23.50 19.15
CA LYS A 278 -24.73 23.07 17.99
C LYS A 278 -25.13 24.27 17.15
N THR A 279 -24.16 25.02 16.64
CA THR A 279 -24.42 26.01 15.59
C THR A 279 -24.49 25.29 14.23
N PRO A 280 -25.59 25.40 13.46
CA PRO A 280 -25.67 24.79 12.13
C PRO A 280 -24.73 25.52 11.17
N TYR A 281 -23.81 24.79 10.53
CA TYR A 281 -23.00 25.31 9.43
C TYR A 281 -23.92 25.67 8.24
N ALA A 282 -23.96 26.96 7.88
CA ALA A 282 -24.61 27.43 6.66
C ALA A 282 -23.71 27.13 5.45
N TRP A 283 -24.26 26.42 4.46
CA TRP A 283 -23.60 26.15 3.18
C TRP A 283 -23.52 27.43 2.36
N ALA A 284 -22.31 27.89 2.04
CA ALA A 284 -22.10 28.96 1.07
C ALA A 284 -22.21 28.40 -0.36
N GLU A 285 -22.94 29.11 -1.23
CA GLU A 285 -23.15 28.74 -2.63
C GLU A 285 -21.86 28.79 -3.49
N PRO A 286 -21.78 28.06 -4.61
CA PRO A 286 -20.55 27.91 -5.39
C PRO A 286 -20.26 29.13 -6.26
N VAL A 287 -19.02 29.62 -6.22
CA VAL A 287 -18.50 30.62 -7.17
C VAL A 287 -17.96 29.90 -8.41
N ALA A 288 -18.43 30.30 -9.60
CA ALA A 288 -18.01 29.73 -10.88
C ALA A 288 -16.52 30.00 -11.21
N PRO A 289 -15.78 29.05 -11.80
CA PRO A 289 -14.37 29.25 -12.12
C PRO A 289 -14.16 30.01 -13.45
N GLY A 290 -13.41 31.11 -13.39
CA GLY A 290 -12.87 31.80 -14.55
C GLY A 290 -11.63 31.08 -15.12
N VAL A 291 -11.62 30.88 -16.43
CA VAL A 291 -10.54 30.23 -17.20
C VAL A 291 -9.33 31.17 -17.30
N ARG A 292 -8.14 30.65 -16.97
CA ARG A 292 -6.86 31.15 -17.49
C ARG A 292 -6.03 29.97 -17.98
N THR A 293 -5.70 30.02 -19.26
CA THR A 293 -4.80 29.09 -19.94
C THR A 293 -3.41 29.73 -20.01
N ASP A 294 -2.46 29.20 -19.25
CA ASP A 294 -1.04 29.47 -19.47
C ASP A 294 -0.35 28.15 -19.82
N VAL A 295 0.20 28.10 -21.02
CA VAL A 295 0.97 27.00 -21.60
C VAL A 295 2.39 27.04 -21.01
N ILE A 296 2.86 25.92 -20.46
CA ILE A 296 4.25 25.73 -20.04
C ILE A 296 4.90 24.77 -21.05
N PRO A 297 6.06 25.11 -21.66
CA PRO A 297 6.73 24.23 -22.61
C PRO A 297 7.46 23.08 -21.89
N GLU A 298 7.50 21.92 -22.54
CA GLU A 298 8.24 20.73 -22.13
C GLU A 298 9.76 20.95 -22.31
N GLU A 299 10.55 20.79 -21.24
CA GLU A 299 12.00 20.63 -21.32
C GLU A 299 12.36 19.14 -21.32
N GLU A 300 13.12 18.75 -22.34
CA GLU A 300 13.66 17.41 -22.57
C GLU A 300 15.01 17.31 -21.81
N ASP A 301 15.03 16.63 -20.66
CA ASP A 301 16.28 16.37 -19.93
C ASP A 301 17.00 15.13 -20.49
N ALA A 302 18.15 15.37 -21.11
CA ALA A 302 19.08 14.35 -21.60
C ALA A 302 19.89 13.70 -20.44
N GLU A 303 20.11 12.38 -20.54
CA GLU A 303 21.02 11.62 -19.65
C GLU A 303 22.49 12.09 -19.85
N PRO A 304 23.31 12.23 -18.79
CA PRO A 304 24.75 12.39 -18.96
C PRO A 304 25.40 11.03 -19.25
N ASP A 305 26.23 11.03 -20.28
CA ASP A 305 27.05 9.92 -20.77
C ASP A 305 28.12 9.52 -19.72
N ASP A 306 28.17 8.23 -19.39
CA ASP A 306 29.12 7.66 -18.42
C ASP A 306 30.49 7.51 -19.10
N GLY A 307 31.27 8.60 -19.06
CA GLY A 307 32.66 8.63 -19.49
C GLY A 307 33.56 7.79 -18.60
N ALA A 308 34.21 6.80 -19.21
CA ALA A 308 35.15 5.86 -18.62
C ALA A 308 36.26 6.52 -17.77
N LEU A 309 36.44 5.99 -16.56
CA LEU A 309 37.64 6.19 -15.76
C LEU A 309 38.78 5.36 -16.36
N GLY A 310 39.73 6.06 -17.00
CA GLY A 310 41.11 5.62 -17.17
C GLY A 310 42.01 6.24 -16.11
#